data_AF-A0A2B5V8M6-F1
#
_entry.id   AF-A0A2B5V8M6-F1
#
_cell.length_a   1.000
_cell.length_b   1.000
_cell.length_c   1.000
_cell.angle_alpha   90.00
_cell.angle_beta   90.00
_cell.angle_gamma   90.00
#
_symmetry.space_group_name_H-M   'P 1'
#
loop_
_entity.id
_entity.type
_entity.pdbx_description
1 polymer ?
#
loop_
_entity_poly.entity_id
_entity_poly.type
_entity_poly.pdbx_seq_one_letter_code
_entity_poly.pdbx_strand_id
1 'polypeptide(L)' 'MDIRKAYEIVIRNQLEKLIADGCLYLSNDQANKLAHSLSYNYSFLEELNIFVQDHLEVNGYEIAYDFFPMNRNKKN' A
#
# COMPACT_ATOMS: atom_id res chain seq x y z
N MET A 1 -12.92 9.13 3.09
CA MET A 1 -12.51 7.75 2.77
C MET A 1 -11.41 7.36 3.75
N ASP A 2 -11.55 6.25 4.47
CA ASP A 2 -10.52 5.80 5.42
C ASP A 2 -9.43 5.06 4.64
N ILE A 3 -8.37 5.79 4.29
CA ILE A 3 -7.30 5.27 3.42
C ILE A 3 -6.61 4.06 4.03
N ARG A 4 -6.57 3.94 5.36
CA ARG A 4 -5.99 2.78 6.04
C ARG A 4 -6.84 1.54 5.85
N LYS A 5 -8.16 1.67 5.97
CA LYS A 5 -9.08 0.56 5.65
C LYS A 5 -8.98 0.14 4.19
N ALA A 6 -8.78 1.07 3.27
CA ALA A 6 -8.55 0.73 1.87
C ALA A 6 -7.25 -0.08 1.70
N TYR A 7 -6.15 0.33 2.32
CA TYR A 7 -4.91 -0.46 2.32
C TYR A 7 -5.07 -1.83 2.97
N GLU A 8 -5.73 -1.91 4.13
CA GLU A 8 -5.98 -3.18 4.82
C GLU A 8 -6.71 -4.19 3.91
N ILE A 9 -7.74 -3.75 3.19
CA ILE A 9 -8.46 -4.58 2.22
C ILE A 9 -7.54 -5.04 1.08
N VAL A 10 -6.75 -4.14 0.50
CA VAL A 10 -5.83 -4.47 -0.60
C VAL A 10 -4.78 -5.48 -0.14
N ILE A 11 -4.13 -5.24 1.00
CA ILE A 11 -3.11 -6.13 1.57
C ILE A 11 -3.71 -7.51 1.83
N ARG A 12 -4.88 -7.57 2.46
CA ARG A 12 -5.58 -8.83 2.73
C ARG A 12 -5.86 -9.61 1.43
N ASN A 13 -6.36 -8.94 0.40
CA ASN A 13 -6.64 -9.60 -0.89
C ASN A 13 -5.37 -10.19 -1.52
N GLN A 14 -4.20 -9.53 -1.37
CA GLN A 14 -2.94 -10.09 -1.86
C GLN A 14 -2.48 -11.28 -1.01
N LEU A 15 -2.63 -11.22 0.31
CA LEU A 15 -2.32 -12.35 1.19
C LEU A 15 -3.19 -13.58 0.86
N GLU A 16 -4.49 -13.37 0.62
CA GLU A 16 -5.41 -14.46 0.24
C GLU A 16 -4.99 -15.15 -1.07
N LYS A 17 -4.51 -14.39 -2.08
CA LYS A 17 -3.96 -14.97 -3.32
C LYS A 17 -2.72 -15.80 -3.06
N LEU A 18 -1.77 -15.26 -2.28
CA LEU A 18 -0.53 -15.97 -1.98
C LEU A 18 -0.77 -17.25 -1.15
N ILE A 19 -1.80 -17.27 -0.30
CA ILE A 19 -2.23 -18.47 0.41
C ILE A 19 -2.83 -19.49 -0.57
N ALA A 20 -3.72 -19.05 -1.47
CA ALA A 20 -4.33 -19.91 -2.48
C ALA A 20 -3.29 -20.52 -3.45
N ASP A 21 -2.24 -19.77 -3.78
CA ASP A 21 -1.13 -20.22 -4.63
C ASP A 21 -0.13 -21.11 -3.88
N GLY A 22 -0.31 -21.32 -2.56
CA GLY A 22 0.59 -22.13 -1.73
C GLY A 22 1.94 -21.45 -1.43
N CYS A 23 2.06 -20.15 -1.70
CA CYS A 23 3.24 -19.34 -1.39
C CYS A 23 3.30 -18.91 0.09
N LEU A 24 2.16 -18.85 0.77
CA LEU A 24 2.03 -18.46 2.17
C LEU A 24 1.16 -19.46 2.93
N TYR A 25 1.65 -19.94 4.07
CA TYR A 25 0.92 -20.86 4.95
C TYR A 25 0.41 -20.12 6.18
N LEU A 26 -0.62 -19.30 5.98
CA LEU A 26 -1.29 -18.57 7.05
C LEU A 26 -2.75 -19.00 7.12
N SER A 27 -3.31 -19.08 8.33
CA SER A 27 -4.76 -19.17 8.50
C SER A 27 -5.42 -17.83 8.14
N ASN A 28 -6.72 -17.84 7.86
CA ASN A 28 -7.49 -16.61 7.57
C ASN A 28 -7.39 -15.58 8.71
N ASP A 29 -7.38 -16.02 9.97
CA ASP A 29 -7.23 -15.13 11.12
C ASP A 29 -5.84 -14.49 11.17
N GLN A 30 -4.79 -15.26 10.89
CA GLN A 30 -3.42 -14.73 10.80
C GLN A 30 -3.27 -13.74 9.64
N ALA A 31 -3.86 -14.03 8.48
CA ALA A 31 -3.85 -13.13 7.34
C ALA A 31 -4.57 -11.80 7.64
N ASN A 32 -5.71 -11.86 8.34
CA ASN A 32 -6.44 -10.66 8.79
C ASN A 32 -5.60 -9.81 9.75
N LYS A 33 -4.99 -10.44 10.77
CA LYS A 33 -4.14 -9.74 11.74
C LYS A 33 -2.91 -9.12 11.07
N LEU A 34 -2.32 -9.83 10.10
CA LEU A 34 -1.18 -9.34 9.35
C LEU A 34 -1.57 -8.14 8.47
N ALA A 35 -2.67 -8.23 7.72
CA ALA A 35 -3.18 -7.12 6.91
C ALA A 35 -3.46 -5.88 7.76
N HIS A 36 -4.12 -6.07 8.91
CA HIS A 36 -4.34 -5.00 9.86
C HIS A 36 -3.01 -4.38 10.31
N SER A 37 -2.07 -5.20 10.78
CA SER A 37 -0.78 -4.70 11.29
C SER A 37 0.02 -3.94 10.23
N LEU A 38 0.02 -4.44 8.99
CA LEU A 38 0.70 -3.80 7.85
C LEU A 38 0.03 -2.49 7.43
N SER A 39 -1.30 -2.38 7.54
CA SER A 39 -2.02 -1.14 7.24
C SER A 39 -1.71 0.02 8.20
N TYR A 40 -1.09 -0.26 9.36
CA TYR A 40 -0.59 0.75 10.30
C TYR A 40 0.92 0.94 10.21
N ASN A 41 1.62 0.13 9.42
CA ASN A 41 3.07 0.23 9.25
C ASN A 41 3.40 1.24 8.15
N TYR A 42 3.82 2.44 8.55
CA TYR A 42 4.10 3.54 7.62
C TYR A 42 5.18 3.21 6.60
N SER A 43 6.29 2.58 7.01
CA SER A 43 7.37 2.20 6.09
C SER A 43 6.91 1.18 5.06
N PHE A 44 6.10 0.20 5.48
CA PHE A 44 5.49 -0.74 4.55
C PHE A 44 4.55 -0.06 3.55
N LEU A 45 3.73 0.91 4.00
CA LEU A 45 2.84 1.65 3.12
C LEU A 45 3.59 2.54 2.13
N GLU A 46 4.71 3.12 2.53
CA GLU A 46 5.59 3.90 1.64
C GLU A 46 6.20 3.02 0.56
N GLU A 47 6.75 1.87 0.92
CA GLU A 47 7.26 0.88 -0.04
C GLU A 47 6.16 0.34 -0.96
N LEU A 48 4.98 0.04 -0.41
CA LEU A 48 3.83 -0.39 -1.19
C LEU A 48 3.39 0.69 -2.18
N ASN A 49 3.36 1.95 -1.74
CA ASN A 49 3.01 3.08 -2.60
C ASN A 49 4.03 3.25 -3.73
N ILE A 50 5.33 3.18 -3.42
CA ILE A 50 6.39 3.20 -4.43
C ILE A 50 6.24 2.03 -5.40
N PHE A 51 6.04 0.81 -4.91
CA PHE A 51 5.83 -0.36 -5.75
C PHE A 51 4.61 -0.21 -6.67
N VAL A 52 3.49 0.28 -6.15
CA VAL A 52 2.28 0.56 -6.93
C VAL A 52 2.56 1.61 -8.01
N GLN A 53 3.24 2.70 -7.67
CA GLN A 53 3.64 3.73 -8.64
C GLN A 53 4.59 3.15 -9.71
N ASP A 54 5.64 2.44 -9.30
CA ASP A 54 6.68 1.92 -10.19
C ASP A 54 6.20 0.76 -11.08
N HIS A 55 5.24 -0.06 -10.63
CA HIS A 55 4.84 -1.30 -11.32
C HIS A 55 3.40 -1.29 -11.84
N LEU A 56 2.51 -0.45 -11.30
CA LEU A 56 1.12 -0.35 -11.75
C LEU A 56 0.86 0.93 -12.56
N GLU A 57 1.53 2.07 -12.28
CA GLU A 57 1.32 3.33 -13.02
C GLU A 57 2.08 3.40 -14.36
N VAL A 58 3.01 2.48 -14.64
CA VAL A 58 3.59 2.33 -15.99
C VAL A 58 2.52 1.88 -17.02
N ASN A 59 1.33 1.44 -16.55
CA ASN A 59 0.20 1.08 -17.41
C ASN A 59 -0.97 2.07 -17.41
N GLY A 60 -0.86 3.27 -16.83
CA GLY A 60 -1.86 4.30 -17.10
C GLY A 60 -1.94 5.40 -16.06
N TYR A 61 -1.73 6.62 -16.56
CA TYR A 61 -1.93 7.93 -15.94
C TYR A 61 -0.75 8.47 -15.13
N GLU A 62 -0.10 9.47 -15.72
CA GLU A 62 0.68 10.50 -15.05
C GLU A 62 -0.10 11.03 -13.83
N ILE A 63 0.23 10.57 -12.62
CA ILE A 63 -0.21 11.26 -11.42
C ILE A 63 0.72 12.46 -11.23
N ALA A 64 0.21 13.64 -11.59
CA ALA A 64 0.86 14.90 -11.29
C ALA A 64 1.11 15.01 -9.78
N TYR A 65 2.38 15.19 -9.40
CA TYR A 65 2.92 15.33 -8.05
C TYR A 65 2.46 16.61 -7.30
N ASP A 66 1.23 17.09 -7.50
CA ASP A 66 0.76 18.34 -6.91
C ASP A 66 0.09 18.16 -5.53
N PHE A 67 0.12 16.97 -4.93
CA PHE A 67 -0.57 16.70 -3.66
C PHE A 67 0.25 16.99 -2.38
N PHE A 68 1.50 17.42 -2.50
CA PHE A 68 2.24 17.99 -1.36
C PHE A 68 2.66 19.42 -1.67
N PRO A 69 2.07 20.45 -1.01
CA PRO A 69 2.68 21.77 -1.04
C PRO A 69 3.99 21.68 -0.25
N MET A 70 5.09 21.39 -0.95
CA MET A 70 6.44 21.55 -0.45
C MET A 70 6.65 23.06 -0.28
N ASN A 71 6.37 23.56 0.92
CA ASN A 71 6.53 24.96 1.28
C ASN A 71 8.03 25.28 1.37
N ARG A 72 8.69 25.44 0.21
CA ARG A 72 10.05 25.94 0.11
C ARG A 72 9.99 27.46 0.20
N ASN A 73 9.89 27.97 1.42
CA ASN A 73 10.28 29.36 1.70
C ASN A 73 11.77 29.51 1.43
N LYS A 74 12.11 29.83 0.17
CA LYS A 74 13.39 30.47 -0.17
C LYS A 74 13.34 31.87 0.39
N LYS A 75 14.12 32.10 1.45
CA LYS A 75 14.53 33.42 1.91
C LYS A 75 15.11 34.19 0.72
N ASN A 76 14.56 35.36 0.42
CA ASN A 76 15.29 36.47 -0.15
C ASN A 76 15.46 37.51 0.96
#